data_AF-A0A0P7GLZ0-F1
#
_entry.id   AF-A0A0P7GLZ0-F1
#
_cell.length_a   1.000
_cell.length_b   1.000
_cell.length_c   1.000
_cell.angle_alpha   90.00
_cell.angle_beta   90.00
_cell.angle_gamma   90.00
#
_symmetry.space_group_name_H-M   'P 1'
#
loop_
_entity.id
_entity.type
_entity.pdbx_description
1 polymer ?
#
loop_
_entity_poly.entity_id
_entity_poly.type
_entity_poly.pdbx_seq_one_letter_code
_entity_poly.pdbx_strand_id
1 'polypeptide(L)'
;MSQSTLGSTPYRNSDLFSGYYLQERVDDLDEWDCDAEAEAVFKELRSLWESEGGLVSGYNEDTLLGSWIDEVLDALGYDTIQETSLPDTGGYIDRVLYDDATDRRDAMAMKQDGQLSGAFGRAAALLEAKQWDTDFTQRFSEQRSYRDASHQVKYYLEHTPSRCSGGF
;
A
#
# COMPACT_ATOMS: atom_id res chain seq x y z
N MET A 1 -17.68 -31.68 -26.24
CA MET A 1 -18.15 -30.46 -26.93
C MET A 1 -18.72 -29.55 -25.85
N SER A 2 -17.87 -29.02 -24.95
CA SER A 2 -17.16 -27.74 -25.07
C SER A 2 -18.10 -26.54 -25.02
N GLN A 3 -18.12 -25.85 -23.88
CA GLN A 3 -17.99 -24.40 -23.90
C GLN A 3 -17.31 -23.96 -22.60
N SER A 4 -15.98 -23.86 -22.69
CA SER A 4 -15.20 -22.96 -21.85
C SER A 4 -15.63 -21.54 -22.17
N THR A 5 -16.05 -20.79 -21.17
CA THR A 5 -15.99 -19.33 -21.17
C THR A 5 -15.35 -18.89 -19.87
N LEU A 6 -14.05 -19.15 -19.74
CA LEU A 6 -13.20 -18.28 -18.92
C LEU A 6 -13.12 -16.97 -19.71
N GLY A 7 -14.10 -16.10 -19.49
CA GLY A 7 -14.09 -14.73 -20.00
C GLY A 7 -12.87 -14.02 -19.42
N SER A 8 -12.11 -13.37 -20.29
CA SER A 8 -10.94 -12.57 -19.98
C SER A 8 -11.31 -11.35 -19.13
N THR A 9 -11.53 -11.52 -17.83
CA THR A 9 -11.52 -10.38 -16.92
C THR A 9 -10.07 -9.89 -16.79
N PRO A 10 -9.77 -8.62 -17.15
CA PRO A 10 -8.39 -8.11 -17.14
C PRO A 10 -7.82 -8.00 -15.71
N TYR A 11 -8.67 -8.11 -14.69
CA TYR A 11 -8.30 -7.96 -13.30
C TYR A 11 -8.20 -9.32 -12.59
N ARG A 12 -7.04 -9.61 -11.97
CA ARG A 12 -6.88 -10.65 -10.94
C ARG A 12 -6.70 -9.96 -9.59
N ASN A 13 -7.81 -9.61 -8.93
CA ASN A 13 -7.79 -8.86 -7.67
C ASN A 13 -7.96 -9.74 -6.41
N SER A 14 -7.86 -11.06 -6.54
CA SER A 14 -8.02 -12.02 -5.42
C SER A 14 -9.35 -11.88 -4.65
N ASP A 15 -10.43 -11.55 -5.36
CA ASP A 15 -11.77 -11.30 -4.82
C ASP A 15 -11.83 -10.14 -3.79
N LEU A 16 -10.84 -9.23 -3.80
CA LEU A 16 -10.85 -8.02 -2.96
C LEU A 16 -11.98 -7.06 -3.35
N PHE A 17 -12.29 -6.98 -4.64
CA PHE A 17 -13.34 -6.13 -5.18
C PHE A 17 -14.20 -6.90 -6.17
N SER A 18 -15.51 -6.64 -6.17
CA SER A 18 -16.39 -7.22 -7.18
C SER A 18 -16.01 -6.73 -8.58
N GLY A 19 -16.04 -7.62 -9.57
CA GLY A 19 -15.75 -7.24 -10.95
C GLY A 19 -16.70 -6.18 -11.50
N TYR A 20 -17.96 -6.16 -11.03
CA TYR A 20 -18.95 -5.12 -11.34
C TYR A 20 -18.52 -3.75 -10.80
N TYR A 21 -18.07 -3.69 -9.55
CA TYR A 21 -17.59 -2.44 -8.95
C TYR A 21 -16.43 -1.84 -9.77
N LEU A 22 -15.46 -2.66 -10.17
CA LEU A 22 -14.31 -2.19 -10.95
C LEU A 22 -14.67 -1.73 -12.37
N GLN A 23 -15.73 -2.27 -12.97
CA GLN A 23 -16.10 -2.00 -14.36
C GLN A 23 -17.17 -0.91 -14.51
N GLU A 24 -18.07 -0.78 -13.53
CA GLU A 24 -19.32 -0.01 -13.67
C GLU A 24 -19.50 1.03 -12.56
N ARG A 25 -18.53 1.17 -11.66
CA ARG A 25 -18.65 2.11 -10.52
C ARG A 25 -17.43 2.96 -10.32
N VAL A 26 -16.22 2.44 -10.56
CA VAL A 26 -14.98 3.19 -10.36
C VAL A 26 -14.90 4.41 -11.27
N ASP A 27 -15.30 4.28 -12.53
CA ASP A 27 -15.31 5.36 -13.52
C ASP A 27 -16.35 6.46 -13.24
N ASP A 28 -17.40 6.14 -12.48
CA ASP A 28 -18.42 7.08 -12.03
C ASP A 28 -18.04 7.85 -10.74
N LEU A 29 -16.90 7.54 -10.11
CA LEU A 29 -16.44 8.24 -8.90
C LEU A 29 -15.82 9.58 -9.27
N ASP A 30 -16.18 10.63 -8.53
CA ASP A 30 -15.60 11.97 -8.73
C ASP A 30 -14.07 11.94 -8.54
N GLU A 31 -13.58 11.08 -7.64
CA GLU A 31 -12.16 10.85 -7.40
C GLU A 31 -11.42 10.21 -8.59
N TRP A 32 -12.15 9.66 -9.56
CA TRP A 32 -11.62 9.03 -10.77
C TRP A 32 -11.72 9.92 -12.01
N ASP A 33 -12.26 11.14 -11.87
CA ASP A 33 -12.23 12.15 -12.92
C ASP A 33 -10.79 12.66 -13.08
N CYS A 34 -10.09 12.16 -14.10
CA CYS A 34 -8.68 12.44 -14.32
C CYS A 34 -8.45 13.93 -14.58
N ASP A 35 -7.84 14.60 -13.61
CA ASP A 35 -7.47 16.00 -13.70
C ASP A 35 -6.02 16.19 -14.20
N ALA A 36 -5.64 17.47 -14.34
CA ALA A 36 -4.31 17.82 -14.83
C ALA A 36 -3.18 17.43 -13.85
N GLU A 37 -3.49 17.29 -12.56
CA GLU A 37 -2.55 16.90 -11.51
C GLU A 37 -2.29 15.39 -11.59
N ALA A 38 -3.35 14.59 -11.68
CA ALA A 38 -3.28 13.14 -11.90
C ALA A 38 -2.50 12.79 -13.18
N GLU A 39 -2.76 13.49 -14.29
CA GLU A 39 -2.03 13.28 -15.55
C GLU A 39 -0.54 13.69 -15.45
N ALA A 40 -0.19 14.66 -14.60
CA ALA A 40 1.20 15.05 -14.38
C ALA A 40 1.94 13.98 -13.56
N VAL A 41 1.34 13.54 -12.44
CA VAL A 41 1.89 12.47 -11.59
C VAL A 41 2.01 11.17 -12.38
N PHE A 42 1.02 10.81 -13.21
CA PHE A 42 1.09 9.62 -14.05
C PHE A 42 2.27 9.65 -15.03
N LYS A 43 2.60 10.81 -15.60
CA LYS A 43 3.77 10.97 -16.48
C LYS A 43 5.08 10.78 -15.72
N GLU A 44 5.16 11.28 -14.50
CA GLU A 44 6.31 11.09 -13.62
C GLU A 44 6.51 9.61 -13.28
N LEU A 45 5.45 8.94 -12.84
CA LEU A 45 5.46 7.50 -12.55
C LEU A 45 5.83 6.66 -13.79
N ARG A 46 5.35 7.07 -14.97
CA ARG A 46 5.73 6.40 -16.23
C ARG A 46 7.21 6.59 -16.54
N SER A 47 7.75 7.79 -16.35
CA SER A 47 9.18 8.05 -16.54
C SER A 47 10.03 7.23 -15.57
N LEU A 48 9.60 7.13 -14.31
CA LEU A 48 10.23 6.28 -13.31
C LEU A 48 10.21 4.81 -13.77
N TRP A 49 9.07 4.32 -14.26
CA TRP A 49 8.93 2.95 -14.78
C TRP A 49 9.84 2.67 -15.98
N GLU A 50 9.95 3.62 -16.90
CA GLU A 50 10.83 3.49 -18.06
C GLU A 50 12.32 3.40 -17.65
N SER A 51 12.72 4.02 -16.54
CA SER A 51 14.10 3.94 -16.04
C SER A 51 14.37 2.70 -15.18
N GLU A 52 13.48 2.37 -14.24
CA GLU A 52 13.75 1.39 -13.19
C GLU A 52 12.98 0.06 -13.38
N GLY A 53 11.92 0.04 -14.19
CA GLY A 53 11.03 -1.13 -14.33
C GLY A 53 11.72 -2.39 -14.89
N GLY A 54 12.84 -2.22 -15.61
CA GLY A 54 13.68 -3.34 -16.06
C GLY A 54 14.55 -3.97 -14.94
N LEU A 55 14.65 -3.32 -13.78
CA LEU A 55 15.54 -3.70 -12.68
C LEU A 55 14.77 -4.26 -11.48
N VAL A 56 13.51 -3.86 -11.28
CA VAL A 56 12.70 -4.20 -10.08
C VAL A 56 12.62 -5.70 -9.77
N SER A 57 12.62 -6.56 -10.79
CA SER A 57 12.62 -8.02 -10.60
C SER A 57 13.89 -8.56 -9.91
N GLY A 58 15.00 -7.82 -10.00
CA GLY A 58 16.27 -8.15 -9.36
C GLY A 58 16.42 -7.56 -7.96
N TYR A 59 15.52 -6.68 -7.53
CA TYR A 59 15.57 -6.06 -6.22
C TYR A 59 15.09 -7.02 -5.13
N ASN A 60 15.77 -6.97 -3.98
CA ASN A 60 15.21 -7.50 -2.73
C ASN A 60 14.20 -6.48 -2.16
N GLU A 61 13.51 -6.84 -1.08
CA GLU A 61 12.46 -6.03 -0.47
C GLU A 61 12.95 -4.61 -0.11
N ASP A 62 14.06 -4.49 0.63
CA ASP A 62 14.62 -3.19 1.04
C ASP A 62 15.00 -2.30 -0.16
N THR A 63 15.61 -2.89 -1.20
CA THR A 63 16.02 -2.16 -2.40
C THR A 63 14.79 -1.72 -3.20
N LEU A 64 13.77 -2.59 -3.30
CA LEU A 64 12.52 -2.27 -3.96
C LEU A 64 11.76 -1.16 -3.21
N LEU A 65 11.76 -1.21 -1.89
CA LEU A 65 11.22 -0.15 -1.04
C LEU A 65 11.88 1.18 -1.35
N GLY A 66 13.21 1.27 -1.19
CA GLY A 66 13.92 2.54 -1.30
C GLY A 66 14.05 3.07 -2.73
N SER A 67 14.27 2.20 -3.71
CA SER A 67 14.63 2.63 -5.09
C SER A 67 13.43 2.73 -6.03
N TRP A 68 12.26 2.26 -5.59
CA TRP A 68 11.06 2.23 -6.42
C TRP A 68 9.82 2.68 -5.65
N ILE A 69 9.47 2.00 -4.56
CA ILE A 69 8.22 2.29 -3.83
C ILE A 69 8.27 3.69 -3.21
N ASP A 70 9.37 4.08 -2.56
CA ASP A 70 9.51 5.39 -1.93
C ASP A 70 9.40 6.53 -2.97
N GLU A 71 9.99 6.36 -4.16
CA GLU A 71 9.88 7.31 -5.27
C GLU A 71 8.43 7.41 -5.80
N VAL A 72 7.71 6.28 -5.85
CA VAL A 72 6.27 6.27 -6.19
C VAL A 72 5.46 7.02 -5.13
N LEU A 73 5.75 6.83 -3.85
CA LEU A 73 5.04 7.51 -2.76
C LEU A 73 5.30 9.02 -2.75
N ASP A 74 6.52 9.45 -3.05
CA ASP A 74 6.87 10.87 -3.18
C ASP A 74 6.13 11.53 -4.35
N ALA A 75 6.09 10.86 -5.52
CA ALA A 75 5.32 11.33 -6.67
C ALA A 75 3.82 11.42 -6.40
N LEU A 76 3.28 10.53 -5.54
CA LEU A 76 1.89 10.58 -5.08
C LEU A 76 1.65 11.63 -3.99
N GLY A 77 2.69 12.31 -3.51
CA GLY A 77 2.61 13.40 -2.54
C GLY A 77 2.60 12.96 -1.06
N TYR A 78 2.83 11.69 -0.76
CA TYR A 78 2.84 11.22 0.63
C TYR A 78 4.16 11.57 1.33
N ASP A 79 4.07 12.05 2.57
CA ASP A 79 5.21 12.00 3.49
C ASP A 79 5.21 10.64 4.21
N THR A 80 6.38 10.09 4.51
CA THR A 80 6.51 8.73 5.04
C THR A 80 7.44 8.63 6.24
N ILE A 81 7.22 7.58 7.04
CA ILE A 81 8.16 7.13 8.07
C ILE A 81 8.48 5.66 7.83
N GLN A 82 9.78 5.36 7.77
CA GLN A 82 10.28 3.99 7.76
C GLN A 82 10.14 3.31 9.14
N GLU A 83 9.81 2.02 9.13
CA GLU A 83 9.94 1.08 10.25
C GLU A 83 9.35 1.58 11.57
N THR A 84 8.02 1.61 11.63
CA THR A 84 7.32 1.89 12.88
C THR A 84 6.93 0.59 13.57
N SER A 85 7.44 0.38 14.78
CA SER A 85 7.00 -0.72 15.66
C SER A 85 5.51 -0.62 15.91
N LEU A 86 4.82 -1.76 15.78
CA LEU A 86 3.43 -1.87 16.19
C LEU A 86 3.30 -1.78 17.70
N PRO A 87 2.24 -1.14 18.22
CA PRO A 87 1.91 -1.21 19.64
C PRO A 87 1.75 -2.68 20.07
N ASP A 88 2.30 -3.02 21.23
CA ASP A 88 2.10 -4.30 21.90
C ASP A 88 2.45 -5.56 21.08
N THR A 89 3.26 -5.42 20.02
CA THR A 89 3.72 -6.51 19.15
C THR A 89 5.21 -6.37 18.79
N GLY A 90 5.89 -7.49 18.49
CA GLY A 90 7.25 -7.50 17.93
C GLY A 90 7.35 -7.26 16.41
N GLY A 91 6.32 -6.73 15.76
CA GLY A 91 6.27 -6.49 14.32
C GLY A 91 6.57 -5.04 13.94
N TYR A 92 7.05 -4.83 12.71
CA TYR A 92 7.37 -3.52 12.14
C TYR A 92 6.56 -3.31 10.87
N ILE A 93 6.03 -2.11 10.70
CA ILE A 93 5.40 -1.67 9.46
C ILE A 93 6.48 -1.03 8.59
N ASP A 94 6.57 -1.43 7.32
CA ASP A 94 7.61 -0.92 6.41
C ASP A 94 7.49 0.60 6.23
N ARG A 95 6.29 1.09 5.93
CA ARG A 95 6.00 2.53 5.82
C ARG A 95 4.67 2.91 6.48
N VAL A 96 4.69 4.04 7.17
CA VAL A 96 3.48 4.77 7.57
C VAL A 96 3.38 6.01 6.70
N LEU A 97 2.24 6.19 6.03
CA LEU A 97 2.00 7.26 5.06
C LEU A 97 1.16 8.37 5.70
N TYR A 98 1.50 9.61 5.38
CA TYR A 98 0.84 10.82 5.84
C TYR A 98 0.53 11.71 4.65
N ASP A 99 -0.60 12.41 4.71
CA ASP A 99 -1.03 13.32 3.64
C ASP A 99 0.00 14.46 3.43
N ASP A 100 0.68 14.88 4.49
CA ASP A 100 1.76 15.86 4.40
C ASP A 100 2.79 15.78 5.54
N ALA A 101 3.84 16.60 5.41
CA ALA A 101 4.93 16.68 6.37
C ALA A 101 4.52 17.21 7.76
N THR A 102 3.43 17.95 7.87
CA THR A 102 2.87 18.45 9.14
C THR A 102 2.24 17.29 9.90
N ASP A 103 1.37 16.51 9.26
CA ASP A 103 0.74 15.36 9.89
C ASP A 103 1.78 14.32 10.33
N ARG A 104 2.81 14.07 9.52
CA ARG A 104 3.95 13.23 9.94
C ARG A 104 4.65 13.78 11.19
N ARG A 105 4.96 15.08 11.22
CA ARG A 105 5.68 15.71 12.35
C ARG A 105 4.84 15.67 13.63
N ASP A 106 3.55 15.94 13.52
CA ASP A 106 2.59 15.82 14.63
C ASP A 106 2.53 14.38 15.15
N ALA A 107 2.46 13.40 14.25
CA ALA A 107 2.49 11.99 14.63
C ALA A 107 3.78 11.61 15.37
N MET A 108 4.93 12.10 14.92
CA MET A 108 6.22 11.88 15.59
C MET A 108 6.29 12.52 16.97
N ALA A 109 5.75 13.73 17.13
CA ALA A 109 5.66 14.38 18.43
C ALA A 109 4.78 13.56 19.39
N MET A 110 3.60 13.12 18.94
CA MET A 110 2.72 12.25 19.73
C MET A 110 3.40 10.93 20.12
N LYS A 111 4.15 10.30 19.19
CA LYS A 111 4.90 9.08 19.44
C LYS A 111 5.97 9.29 20.53
N GLN A 112 6.70 10.41 20.50
CA GLN A 112 7.69 10.76 21.52
C GLN A 112 7.05 10.97 22.91
N ASP A 113 5.82 11.49 22.94
CA ASP A 113 5.04 11.67 24.18
C ASP A 113 4.33 10.38 24.64
N GLY A 114 4.59 9.23 24.00
CA GLY A 114 3.96 7.95 24.33
C GLY A 114 2.50 7.82 23.88
N GLN A 115 1.99 8.77 23.09
CA GLN A 115 0.63 8.79 22.56
C GLN A 115 0.54 8.01 21.23
N LEU A 116 0.88 6.72 21.26
CA LEU A 116 0.92 5.87 20.06
C LEU A 116 -0.39 5.89 19.28
N SER A 117 -1.53 5.85 19.97
CA SER A 117 -2.83 5.92 19.30
C SER A 117 -3.10 7.23 18.58
N GLY A 118 -2.61 8.34 19.14
CA GLY A 118 -2.69 9.64 18.47
C GLY A 118 -1.79 9.69 17.25
N ALA A 119 -0.59 9.12 17.34
CA ALA A 119 0.37 9.07 16.24
C ALA A 119 -0.19 8.31 15.03
N PHE A 120 -0.71 7.09 15.23
CA PHE A 120 -1.38 6.34 14.16
C PHE A 120 -2.69 7.00 13.69
N GLY A 121 -3.34 7.77 14.56
CA GLY A 121 -4.50 8.61 14.24
C GLY A 121 -4.26 9.65 13.14
N ARG A 122 -2.99 9.98 12.88
CA ARG A 122 -2.56 10.91 11.82
C ARG A 122 -2.19 10.21 10.51
N ALA A 123 -2.03 8.89 10.52
CA ALA A 123 -1.65 8.16 9.33
C ALA A 123 -2.82 8.08 8.35
N ALA A 124 -2.54 8.38 7.08
CA ALA A 124 -3.46 8.16 5.98
C ALA A 124 -3.56 6.66 5.67
N ALA A 125 -2.40 5.98 5.63
CA ALA A 125 -2.31 4.56 5.34
C ALA A 125 -1.07 3.89 5.96
N LEU A 126 -1.11 2.56 6.00
CA LEU A 126 0.02 1.69 6.33
C LEU A 126 0.40 0.89 5.08
N LEU A 127 1.69 0.74 4.82
CA LEU A 127 2.19 0.01 3.68
C LEU A 127 3.15 -1.08 4.15
N GLU A 128 2.93 -2.28 3.58
CA GLU A 128 3.80 -3.44 3.66
C GLU A 128 4.25 -3.76 2.24
N ALA A 129 5.56 -3.74 2.00
CA ALA A 129 6.14 -4.13 0.73
C ALA A 129 6.47 -5.62 0.71
N LYS A 130 6.56 -6.17 -0.49
CA LYS A 130 7.09 -7.51 -0.73
C LYS A 130 7.99 -7.45 -1.95
N GLN A 131 8.89 -8.43 -2.09
CA GLN A 131 9.70 -8.56 -3.29
C GLN A 131 8.84 -8.61 -4.55
N TRP A 132 9.36 -8.06 -5.65
CA TRP A 132 8.68 -8.09 -6.94
C TRP A 132 8.30 -9.53 -7.36
N ASP A 133 7.13 -9.68 -8.00
CA ASP A 133 6.53 -10.97 -8.37
C ASP A 133 6.30 -11.96 -7.21
N THR A 134 6.27 -11.49 -5.96
CA THR A 134 5.88 -12.34 -4.82
C THR A 134 4.47 -12.88 -5.02
N ASP A 135 4.34 -14.19 -4.94
CA ASP A 135 3.06 -14.87 -5.04
C ASP A 135 2.30 -14.81 -3.70
N PHE A 136 1.34 -13.89 -3.62
CA PHE A 136 0.47 -13.72 -2.45
C PHE A 136 -0.47 -14.92 -2.19
N THR A 137 -0.59 -15.87 -3.13
CA THR A 137 -1.42 -17.08 -2.93
C THR A 137 -0.64 -18.23 -2.29
N GLN A 138 0.69 -18.13 -2.17
CA GLN A 138 1.52 -19.16 -1.56
C GLN A 138 1.33 -19.22 -0.04
N ARG A 139 0.68 -20.30 0.42
CA ARG A 139 0.57 -20.61 1.85
C ARG A 139 1.81 -21.35 2.33
N PHE A 140 2.70 -20.63 3.00
CA PHE A 140 3.84 -21.22 3.71
C PHE A 140 3.39 -21.81 5.05
N SER A 141 2.57 -22.86 5.04
CA SER A 141 2.02 -23.58 6.23
C SER A 141 1.19 -22.75 7.22
N GLU A 142 0.37 -23.42 8.04
CA GLU A 142 -0.51 -22.79 9.05
C GLU A 142 0.24 -21.93 10.07
N GLN A 143 1.54 -22.18 10.27
CA GLN A 143 2.37 -21.44 11.24
C GLN A 143 3.16 -20.28 10.64
N ARG A 144 3.33 -20.16 9.31
CA ARG A 144 4.05 -19.04 8.68
C ARG A 144 3.19 -18.29 7.65
N SER A 145 1.89 -18.16 7.93
CA SER A 145 0.96 -17.30 7.18
C SER A 145 1.32 -15.81 7.22
N TYR A 146 2.30 -15.41 8.04
CA TYR A 146 2.77 -14.03 8.23
C TYR A 146 3.57 -13.45 7.06
N ARG A 147 3.75 -14.19 5.96
CA ARG A 147 4.45 -13.69 4.74
C ARG A 147 3.52 -13.15 3.67
N ASP A 148 2.22 -13.35 3.84
CA ASP A 148 1.21 -12.79 2.96
C ASP A 148 0.93 -11.35 3.42
N ALA A 149 1.24 -10.37 2.57
CA ALA A 149 1.06 -8.96 2.90
C ALA A 149 -0.39 -8.65 3.33
N SER A 150 -1.39 -9.36 2.78
CA SER A 150 -2.79 -9.16 3.18
C SER A 150 -3.04 -9.57 4.64
N HIS A 151 -2.39 -10.65 5.10
CA HIS A 151 -2.45 -11.08 6.50
C HIS A 151 -1.70 -10.13 7.42
N GLN A 152 -0.54 -9.61 6.98
CA GLN A 152 0.22 -8.61 7.75
C GLN A 152 -0.53 -7.29 7.86
N VAL A 153 -1.09 -6.78 6.76
CA VAL A 153 -1.91 -5.55 6.76
C VAL A 153 -3.13 -5.73 7.65
N LYS A 154 -3.84 -6.87 7.55
CA LYS A 154 -4.95 -7.17 8.46
C LYS A 154 -4.48 -7.18 9.92
N TYR A 155 -3.37 -7.85 10.20
CA TYR A 155 -2.79 -7.88 11.53
C TYR A 155 -2.47 -6.47 12.05
N TYR A 156 -1.92 -5.60 11.20
CA TYR A 156 -1.68 -4.20 11.54
C TYR A 156 -2.97 -3.48 11.85
N LEU A 157 -4.00 -3.59 11.02
CA LEU A 157 -5.29 -2.95 11.27
C LEU A 157 -5.97 -3.44 12.56
N GLU A 158 -5.78 -4.71 12.94
CA GLU A 158 -6.29 -5.26 14.20
C GLU A 158 -5.53 -4.76 15.44
N HIS A 159 -4.24 -4.40 15.29
CA HIS A 159 -3.35 -4.00 16.38
C HIS A 159 -3.01 -2.50 16.36
N THR A 160 -3.48 -1.78 15.35
CA THR A 160 -3.41 -0.32 15.27
C THR A 160 -4.71 0.23 15.87
N PRO A 161 -4.65 1.18 16.80
CA PRO A 161 -5.85 1.76 17.41
C PRO A 161 -6.79 2.37 16.36
N SER A 162 -8.09 2.27 16.63
CA SER A 162 -9.23 2.22 15.69
C SER A 162 -9.46 3.37 14.67
N ARG A 163 -8.49 4.21 14.31
CA ARG A 163 -8.66 5.25 13.29
C ARG A 163 -7.36 5.53 12.55
N CYS A 164 -7.13 4.88 11.42
CA CYS A 164 -6.46 5.58 10.30
C CYS A 164 -7.55 6.42 9.61
N SER A 165 -7.21 7.60 9.08
CA SER A 165 -8.19 8.53 8.50
C SER A 165 -8.81 8.03 7.18
N GLY A 166 -8.22 7.02 6.54
CA GLY A 166 -8.73 6.41 5.30
C GLY A 166 -9.92 5.48 5.54
N GLY A 167 -11.13 5.97 5.25
CA GLY A 167 -12.31 5.14 5.04
C GLY A 167 -12.30 4.57 3.62
N PHE A 168 -12.61 3.28 3.48
CA PHE A 168 -13.11 2.71 2.22
C PHE A 168 -14.54 3.17 1.93
#